data_AF-A0A9W8MC08-F1
#
_entry.id   AF-A0A9W8MC08-F1
#
_cell.length_a   1.000
_cell.length_b   1.000
_cell.length_c   1.000
_cell.angle_alpha   90.00
_cell.angle_beta   90.00
_cell.angle_gamma   90.00
#
_symmetry.space_group_name_H-M   'P 1'
#
loop_
_entity.id
_entity.type
_entity.pdbx_description
1 polymer ?
#
loop_
_entity_poly.entity_id
_entity_poly.type
_entity_poly.pdbx_seq_one_letter_code
_entity_poly.pdbx_strand_id
1 'polypeptide(L)'
;MPKIRPGWTPKQSVYLRLAAIELLRVTLAGHRPEKYFDTFFDEWVAVYGKPTVPEGSTMEDTMSLYKIRVVATIEWHAFRGKWKTLSMKARIYRLKTSLRHDLYHLWDLPEDHPKTAAQESSVSKPSSGIEAVFISLKC
;
A
#
# COMPACT_ATOMS: atom_id res chain seq x y z
N MET A 1 14.70 6.31 -2.53
CA MET A 1 13.46 6.94 -2.01
C MET A 1 12.60 5.90 -1.32
N PRO A 2 12.04 6.21 -0.13
CA PRO A 2 11.18 5.28 0.60
C PRO A 2 9.92 4.96 -0.21
N LYS A 3 9.52 3.68 -0.22
CA LYS A 3 8.39 3.23 -1.04
C LYS A 3 7.06 3.49 -0.31
N ILE A 4 6.52 4.69 -0.48
CA ILE A 4 5.15 5.02 -0.09
C ILE A 4 4.20 4.42 -1.13
N ARG A 5 3.20 3.65 -0.70
CA ARG A 5 2.19 3.12 -1.62
C ARG A 5 1.16 4.23 -1.91
N PRO A 6 0.70 4.39 -3.17
CA PRO A 6 -0.26 5.43 -3.52
C PRO A 6 -1.49 5.46 -2.61
N GLY A 7 -1.89 6.67 -2.25
CA GLY A 7 -3.05 6.93 -1.41
C GLY A 7 -2.89 6.67 0.08
N TRP A 8 -1.65 6.55 0.58
CA TRP A 8 -1.31 6.56 2.01
C TRP A 8 -0.30 7.67 2.30
N THR A 9 -0.40 8.33 3.46
CA THR A 9 0.63 9.27 3.91
C THR A 9 1.93 8.54 4.30
N PRO A 10 3.05 9.25 4.47
CA PRO A 10 4.29 8.67 4.99
C PRO A 10 4.10 7.89 6.30
N LYS A 11 3.41 8.49 7.30
CA LYS A 11 3.18 7.86 8.61
C LYS A 11 2.25 6.66 8.52
N GLN A 12 1.17 6.77 7.75
CA GLN A 12 0.29 5.64 7.43
C GLN A 12 1.07 4.48 6.80
N SER A 13 1.98 4.79 5.87
CA SER A 13 2.82 3.79 5.22
C SER A 13 3.83 3.13 6.15
N VAL A 14 4.35 3.84 7.16
CA VAL A 14 5.19 3.26 8.22
C VAL A 14 4.36 2.29 9.06
N TYR A 15 3.17 2.71 9.49
CA TYR A 15 2.35 1.90 10.38
C TYR A 15 1.82 0.63 9.70
N LEU A 16 1.43 0.70 8.42
CA LEU A 16 1.07 -0.49 7.62
C LEU A 16 2.23 -1.48 7.46
N ARG A 17 3.48 -1.00 7.42
CA ARG A 17 4.67 -1.87 7.37
C ARG A 17 4.97 -2.53 8.71
N LEU A 18 4.76 -1.82 9.82
CA LEU A 18 4.81 -2.42 11.16
C LEU A 18 3.75 -3.51 11.29
N ALA A 19 2.53 -3.23 10.82
CA ALA A 19 1.44 -4.19 10.80
C ALA A 19 1.76 -5.44 9.96
N ALA A 20 2.51 -5.29 8.86
CA ALA A 20 2.95 -6.43 8.05
C ALA A 20 3.99 -7.30 8.76
N ILE A 21 4.88 -6.69 9.56
CA ILE A 21 5.82 -7.43 10.41
C ILE A 21 5.05 -8.23 11.46
N GLU A 22 4.03 -7.63 12.07
CA GLU A 22 3.24 -8.29 13.12
C GLU A 22 2.35 -9.40 12.55
N LEU A 23 1.74 -9.20 11.38
CA LEU A 23 1.05 -10.25 10.64
C LEU A 23 1.94 -11.50 10.47
N LEU A 24 3.17 -11.31 10.01
CA LEU A 24 4.11 -12.43 9.83
C LEU A 24 4.46 -13.12 11.15
N ARG A 25 4.49 -12.40 12.28
CA ARG A 25 4.73 -12.97 13.62
C ARG A 25 3.53 -13.77 14.11
N VAL A 26 2.32 -13.22 13.97
CA VAL A 26 1.04 -13.88 14.27
C VAL A 26 0.94 -15.19 13.48
N THR A 27 1.21 -15.16 12.17
CA THR A 27 1.21 -16.36 11.33
C THR A 27 2.29 -17.35 11.75
N LEU A 28 3.51 -16.89 12.07
CA LEU A 28 4.60 -17.77 12.52
C LEU A 28 4.28 -18.46 13.86
N ALA A 29 3.51 -17.81 14.73
CA ALA A 29 3.05 -18.36 16.01
C ALA A 29 1.83 -19.30 15.86
N GLY A 30 1.30 -19.49 14.65
CA GLY A 30 0.12 -20.34 14.40
C GLY A 30 -1.21 -19.70 14.80
N HIS A 31 -1.24 -18.38 15.02
CA HIS A 31 -2.47 -17.66 15.32
C HIS A 31 -3.24 -17.31 14.03
N ARG A 32 -4.55 -17.12 14.19
CA ARG A 32 -5.48 -16.74 13.12
C ARG A 32 -5.32 -15.25 12.75
N PRO A 33 -4.94 -14.92 11.50
CA PRO A 33 -4.75 -13.53 11.07
C PRO A 33 -6.00 -12.65 11.12
N GLU A 34 -7.19 -13.23 11.03
CA GLU A 34 -8.46 -12.48 10.93
C GLU A 34 -8.69 -11.62 12.17
N LYS A 35 -8.52 -12.21 13.37
CA LYS A 35 -8.66 -11.50 14.65
C LYS A 35 -7.64 -10.36 14.78
N TYR A 36 -6.44 -10.56 14.25
CA TYR A 36 -5.40 -9.53 14.21
C TYR A 36 -5.82 -8.36 13.31
N PHE A 37 -6.35 -8.64 12.12
CA PHE A 37 -6.82 -7.59 11.22
C PHE A 37 -8.00 -6.81 11.77
N ASP A 38 -8.93 -7.47 12.47
CA ASP A 38 -10.05 -6.78 13.13
C ASP A 38 -9.53 -5.79 14.17
N THR A 39 -8.69 -6.27 15.09
CA THR A 39 -8.12 -5.44 16.17
C THR A 39 -7.28 -4.29 15.61
N PHE A 40 -6.44 -4.58 14.62
CA PHE A 40 -5.61 -3.56 13.97
C PHE A 40 -6.45 -2.50 13.27
N PHE A 41 -7.54 -2.89 12.61
CA PHE A 41 -8.38 -1.94 11.89
C PHE A 41 -9.14 -1.01 12.83
N ASP A 42 -9.57 -1.50 14.00
CA ASP A 42 -10.17 -0.64 15.02
C ASP A 42 -9.16 0.40 15.54
N GLU A 43 -7.93 -0.01 15.81
CA GLU A 43 -6.83 0.89 16.20
C GLU A 43 -6.51 1.89 15.07
N TRP A 44 -6.45 1.41 13.82
CA TRP A 44 -6.22 2.23 12.64
C TRP A 44 -7.23 3.37 12.51
N VAL A 45 -8.52 3.06 12.70
CA VAL A 45 -9.61 4.04 12.63
C VAL A 45 -9.55 5.00 13.83
N ALA A 46 -9.14 4.54 15.01
CA ALA A 46 -8.93 5.42 16.16
C ALA A 46 -7.79 6.41 15.94
N VAL A 47 -6.71 6.00 15.27
CA VAL A 47 -5.52 6.82 15.01
C VAL A 47 -5.71 7.78 13.83
N TYR A 48 -6.26 7.31 12.71
CA TYR A 48 -6.36 8.09 11.46
C TYR A 48 -7.76 8.56 11.09
N GLY A 49 -8.75 8.21 11.90
CA GLY A 49 -10.15 8.55 11.66
C GLY A 49 -10.84 7.68 10.63
N LYS A 50 -12.14 7.94 10.49
CA LYS A 50 -13.02 7.30 9.51
C LYS A 50 -12.75 7.88 8.11
N PRO A 51 -12.94 7.08 7.04
CA PRO A 51 -12.85 7.57 5.68
C PRO A 51 -14.01 8.52 5.37
N THR A 52 -13.80 9.46 4.44
CA THR A 52 -14.89 10.26 3.88
C THR A 52 -15.84 9.37 3.10
N VAL A 53 -17.15 9.54 3.34
CA VAL A 53 -18.20 8.78 2.63
C VAL A 53 -18.50 9.47 1.30
N PRO A 54 -18.32 8.80 0.15
CA PRO A 54 -18.72 9.33 -1.13
C PRO A 54 -20.25 9.53 -1.21
N GLU A 55 -20.68 10.52 -1.98
CA GLU A 55 -22.11 10.72 -2.23
C GLU A 55 -22.74 9.46 -2.84
N GLY A 56 -23.92 9.07 -2.33
CA GLY A 56 -24.60 7.85 -2.75
C GLY A 56 -24.06 6.54 -2.14
N SER A 57 -23.07 6.59 -1.25
CA SER A 57 -22.57 5.42 -0.50
C SER A 57 -22.96 5.45 0.97
N THR A 58 -22.99 4.29 1.63
CA THR A 58 -23.18 4.22 3.09
C THR A 58 -21.85 4.28 3.83
N MET A 59 -21.87 4.71 5.09
CA MET A 59 -20.69 4.64 5.96
C MET A 59 -20.23 3.18 6.15
N GLU A 60 -21.15 2.24 6.24
CA GLU A 60 -20.85 0.81 6.43
C GLU A 60 -20.08 0.22 5.25
N ASP A 61 -20.55 0.46 4.02
CA ASP A 61 -19.88 0.02 2.80
C ASP A 61 -18.50 0.68 2.66
N THR A 62 -18.43 1.98 2.97
CA THR A 62 -17.18 2.75 2.91
C THR A 62 -16.15 2.22 3.91
N MET A 63 -16.57 1.91 5.13
CA MET A 63 -15.72 1.32 6.16
C MET A 63 -15.25 -0.09 5.77
N SER A 64 -16.13 -0.89 5.19
CA SER A 64 -15.79 -2.24 4.70
C SER A 64 -14.74 -2.21 3.60
N LEU A 65 -14.92 -1.33 2.59
CA LEU A 65 -13.93 -1.11 1.54
C LEU A 65 -12.61 -0.56 2.09
N TYR A 66 -12.68 0.32 3.10
CA TYR A 66 -11.50 0.88 3.73
C TYR A 66 -10.68 -0.22 4.44
N LYS A 67 -11.35 -1.10 5.18
CA LYS A 67 -10.72 -2.27 5.82
C LYS A 67 -10.06 -3.18 4.80
N ILE A 68 -10.75 -3.52 3.72
CA ILE A 68 -10.19 -4.33 2.63
C ILE A 68 -8.91 -3.70 2.09
N ARG A 69 -8.91 -2.38 1.85
CA ARG A 69 -7.75 -1.66 1.33
C ARG A 69 -6.57 -1.61 2.31
N VAL A 70 -6.84 -1.44 3.60
CA VAL A 70 -5.84 -1.51 4.68
C VAL A 70 -5.22 -2.90 4.71
N VAL A 71 -6.04 -3.95 4.86
CA VAL A 71 -5.60 -5.35 4.92
C VAL A 71 -4.80 -5.74 3.69
N ALA A 72 -5.30 -5.46 2.49
CA ALA A 72 -4.59 -5.75 1.25
C ALA A 72 -3.23 -5.04 1.17
N THR A 73 -3.07 -3.85 1.79
CA THR A 73 -1.77 -3.17 1.86
C THR A 73 -0.81 -3.87 2.83
N ILE A 74 -1.31 -4.31 3.98
CA ILE A 74 -0.52 -5.06 4.98
C ILE A 74 -0.02 -6.37 4.37
N GLU A 75 -0.92 -7.16 3.78
CA GLU A 75 -0.59 -8.43 3.14
C GLU A 75 0.40 -8.26 2.00
N TRP A 76 0.22 -7.22 1.19
CA TRP A 76 1.19 -6.90 0.16
C TRP A 76 2.56 -6.62 0.77
N HIS A 77 2.67 -5.84 1.84
CA HIS A 77 3.98 -5.62 2.48
C HIS A 77 4.56 -6.92 3.05
N ALA A 78 3.73 -7.79 3.61
CA ALA A 78 4.17 -9.07 4.16
C ALA A 78 4.63 -10.08 3.08
N PHE A 79 3.97 -10.09 1.92
CA PHE A 79 4.04 -11.21 0.96
C PHE A 79 4.39 -10.83 -0.50
N ARG A 80 4.66 -9.56 -0.83
CA ARG A 80 4.84 -9.12 -2.23
C ARG A 80 6.01 -9.81 -2.95
N GLY A 81 5.75 -10.18 -4.22
CA GLY A 81 6.76 -10.40 -5.25
C GLY A 81 7.71 -11.56 -4.93
N LYS A 82 9.02 -11.30 -5.03
CA LYS A 82 10.09 -12.29 -4.80
C LYS A 82 10.14 -12.83 -3.37
N TRP A 83 9.33 -12.32 -2.45
CA TRP A 83 9.34 -12.74 -1.05
C TRP A 83 8.49 -13.99 -0.80
N LYS A 84 7.64 -14.38 -1.76
CA LYS A 84 6.83 -15.61 -1.66
C LYS A 84 7.70 -16.86 -1.41
N THR A 85 8.93 -16.88 -1.90
CA THR A 85 9.87 -18.00 -1.71
C THR A 85 10.70 -17.90 -0.42
N LEU A 86 10.65 -16.77 0.29
CA LEU A 86 11.38 -16.56 1.54
C LEU A 86 10.59 -17.11 2.74
N SER A 87 11.31 -17.58 3.76
CA SER A 87 10.73 -17.93 5.06
C SER A 87 10.14 -16.69 5.76
N MET A 88 9.14 -16.89 6.63
CA MET A 88 8.53 -15.80 7.41
C MET A 88 9.57 -15.01 8.22
N LYS A 89 10.55 -15.69 8.84
CA LYS A 89 11.65 -15.05 9.57
C LYS A 89 12.49 -14.14 8.65
N ALA A 90 12.82 -14.60 7.45
CA ALA A 90 13.58 -13.81 6.48
C ALA A 90 12.78 -12.59 5.98
N ARG A 91 11.46 -12.72 5.81
CA ARG A 91 10.57 -11.61 5.47
C ARG A 91 10.52 -10.55 6.57
N ILE A 92 10.36 -10.98 7.83
CA ILE A 92 10.40 -10.09 9.00
C ILE A 92 11.73 -9.32 9.06
N TYR A 93 12.86 -10.02 8.91
CA TYR A 93 14.18 -9.39 8.91
C TYR A 93 14.29 -8.32 7.82
N ARG A 94 13.91 -8.66 6.57
CA ARG A 94 13.94 -7.70 5.45
C ARG A 94 13.05 -6.49 5.66
N LEU A 95 11.82 -6.68 6.16
CA LEU A 95 10.91 -5.58 6.47
C LEU A 95 11.49 -4.66 7.53
N LYS A 96 12.03 -5.22 8.61
CA LYS A 96 12.70 -4.43 9.67
C LYS A 96 13.86 -3.61 9.12
N THR A 97 14.74 -4.23 8.33
CA THR A 97 15.89 -3.54 7.74
C THR A 97 15.46 -2.43 6.79
N SER A 98 14.50 -2.70 5.91
CA SER A 98 13.95 -1.68 5.00
C SER A 98 13.26 -0.55 5.76
N LEU A 99 12.49 -0.87 6.80
CA LEU A 99 11.78 0.13 7.58
C LEU A 99 12.76 1.01 8.37
N ARG A 100 13.80 0.42 8.97
CA ARG A 100 14.84 1.18 9.69
C ARG A 100 15.53 2.19 8.76
N HIS A 101 15.85 1.78 7.54
CA HIS A 101 16.42 2.68 6.54
C HIS A 101 15.44 3.78 6.13
N ASP A 102 14.18 3.43 5.91
CA ASP A 102 13.17 4.36 5.41
C ASP A 102 12.62 5.30 6.49
N LEU A 103 12.66 4.93 7.78
CA LEU A 103 12.14 5.73 8.89
C LEU A 103 12.79 7.12 8.94
N TYR A 104 14.10 7.18 8.75
CA TYR A 104 14.84 8.44 8.70
C TYR A 104 14.31 9.39 7.61
N HIS A 105 13.82 8.85 6.49
CA HIS A 105 13.31 9.64 5.38
C HIS A 105 11.81 9.92 5.45
N LEU A 106 11.06 9.18 6.25
CA LEU A 106 9.60 9.25 6.28
C LEU A 106 9.07 10.02 7.49
N TRP A 107 9.84 10.04 8.57
CA TRP A 107 9.41 10.67 9.82
C TRP A 107 9.34 12.19 9.72
N ASP A 108 10.25 12.78 8.94
CA ASP A 108 10.36 14.24 8.76
C ASP A 108 9.50 14.77 7.59
N LEU A 109 8.77 13.90 6.88
CA LEU A 109 7.93 14.32 5.78
C LEU A 109 6.60 14.90 6.29
N PRO A 110 6.15 16.05 5.74
CA PRO A 110 4.85 16.60 6.07
C PRO A 110 3.73 15.64 5.66
N GLU A 111 2.65 15.60 6.45
CA GLU A 111 1.47 14.74 6.18
C GLU A 111 0.76 15.12 4.87
N ASP A 112 0.92 16.37 4.43
CA ASP A 112 0.35 16.91 3.20
C ASP A 112 1.11 16.50 1.94
N HIS A 113 2.05 15.56 2.05
CA HIS A 113 2.73 15.03 0.88
C HIS A 113 1.68 14.49 -0.10
N PRO A 114 1.63 14.98 -1.36
CA PRO A 114 0.58 14.61 -2.28
C PRO A 114 0.49 13.09 -2.39
N LYS A 115 -0.71 12.55 -2.11
CA LYS A 115 -1.08 11.13 -2.25
C LYS A 115 -0.82 10.56 -3.66
N THR A 116 -0.44 11.42 -4.60
CA THR A 116 -0.18 11.24 -6.03
C THR A 116 1.30 11.13 -6.43
N ALA A 117 2.28 11.20 -5.52
CA ALA A 117 3.72 11.21 -5.89
C ALA A 117 4.30 9.85 -6.38
N ALA A 118 3.56 9.09 -7.18
CA ALA A 118 4.04 7.92 -7.92
C ALA A 118 3.58 7.94 -9.38
N GLN A 119 3.43 9.13 -9.97
CA GLN A 119 3.10 9.30 -11.39
C GLN A 119 4.13 10.15 -12.14
N GLU A 120 5.43 9.98 -11.84
CA GLU A 120 6.50 10.50 -12.70
C GLU A 120 7.57 9.43 -12.89
N SER A 121 7.33 8.55 -13.86
CA SER A 121 8.32 7.59 -14.35
C SER A 121 7.90 7.08 -15.72
N SER A 122 7.83 7.98 -16.70
CA SER A 122 8.17 7.68 -18.11
C SER A 122 8.05 8.94 -18.98
N VAL A 123 9.02 9.85 -18.87
CA VAL A 123 9.32 10.80 -19.95
C VAL A 123 10.79 10.62 -20.33
N SER A 124 11.00 9.89 -21.42
CA SER A 124 12.15 9.88 -22.36
C SER A 124 12.15 8.49 -23.03
N LYS A 125 11.98 8.29 -24.34
CA LYS A 125 12.47 9.00 -25.54
C LYS A 125 11.58 8.68 -26.77
N PRO A 126 11.73 9.42 -27.88
CA PRO A 126 10.93 9.23 -29.09
C PRO A 126 11.45 8.03 -29.90
N SER A 127 10.53 7.21 -30.41
CA SER A 127 10.82 6.20 -31.43
C SER A 127 9.88 6.44 -32.59
N SER A 128 10.48 6.87 -33.70
CA SER A 128 9.94 6.81 -35.05
C SER A 128 9.32 5.45 -35.38
N GLY A 129 8.22 5.42 -36.12
CA GLY A 129 7.74 4.22 -36.79
C GLY A 129 6.22 4.17 -37.00
N ILE A 130 5.76 4.87 -38.04
CA ILE A 130 4.81 4.41 -39.08
C ILE A 130 3.63 3.53 -38.61
N GLU A 131 2.41 4.06 -38.70
CA GLU A 131 1.26 3.47 -39.40
C GLU A 131 0.09 4.48 -39.40
N ALA A 132 -0.14 5.14 -40.54
CA ALA A 132 -1.22 4.83 -41.48
C ALA A 132 -2.53 5.57 -41.17
N VAL A 133 -2.53 6.84 -41.57
CA VAL A 133 -3.58 7.57 -42.30
C VAL A 133 -4.96 6.89 -42.41
N PHE A 134 -5.95 7.51 -41.77
CA PHE A 134 -7.36 7.40 -42.13
C PHE A 134 -7.59 7.99 -43.53
N ILE A 135 -8.03 7.18 -44.50
CA ILE A 135 -8.91 7.65 -45.59
C ILE A 135 -10.04 6.64 -45.75
N SER A 136 -11.24 7.12 -45.42
CA SER A 136 -12.52 6.59 -45.83
C SER A 136 -12.74 6.90 -47.31
N LEU A 137 -13.14 5.95 -48.16
CA LEU A 137 -14.08 6.21 -49.26
C LEU A 137 -14.59 4.93 -49.96
N LYS A 138 -15.91 4.75 -49.86
CA LYS A 138 -16.94 4.21 -50.77
C LYS A 138 -16.57 3.32 -51.99
N CYS A 139 -17.50 2.36 -52.17
CA CYS A 139 -17.87 1.50 -53.31
C CYS A 139 -17.20 0.12 -53.32
#